data_AF-A0A657B335-F1
#
_entry.id   AF-A0A657B335-F1
#
_cell.length_a   1.000
_cell.length_b   1.000
_cell.length_c   1.000
_cell.angle_alpha   90.00
_cell.angle_beta   90.00
_cell.angle_gamma   90.00
#
_symmetry.space_group_name_H-M   'P 1'
#
loop_
_entity.id
_entity.type
_entity.pdbx_description
1 polymer ?
#
loop_
_entity_poly.entity_id
_entity_poly.type
_entity_poly.pdbx_seq_one_letter_code
_entity_poly.pdbx_strand_id
1 'polypeptide(L)'
;MMANLQAPVLCIDGPSGSGKGTVTQLVANRLGWAILDSGALYRLTAISGMRSDIDFGDEAGLASLAATLDCEFKASEDGEPVRVFLGGEDVTSELRLETTGNNASKVAVLPKVREALLQRQRDFQQLPGLVADGRDMGTVVFPEAPFKVV
;
A
#
# COMPACT_ATOMS: atom_id res chain seq x y z
N MET A 1 20.79 3.59 -27.01
CA MET A 1 20.46 4.01 -25.64
C MET A 1 19.13 3.34 -25.31
N MET A 2 19.12 2.25 -24.54
CA MET A 2 17.87 1.65 -24.11
C MET A 2 17.24 2.62 -23.12
N ALA A 3 16.07 3.18 -23.45
CA ALA A 3 15.31 3.95 -22.48
C ALA A 3 15.10 3.04 -21.26
N ASN A 4 15.53 3.50 -20.08
CA ASN A 4 15.21 2.83 -18.83
C ASN A 4 13.69 2.94 -18.69
N LEU A 5 12.96 1.93 -19.16
CA LEU A 5 11.49 1.91 -19.18
C LEU A 5 11.01 1.67 -17.75
N GLN A 6 11.04 2.72 -16.94
CA GLN A 6 10.42 2.71 -15.63
C GLN A 6 8.90 2.70 -15.84
N ALA A 7 8.19 1.83 -15.13
CA ALA A 7 6.76 1.69 -15.30
C ALA A 7 6.04 3.01 -14.94
N PRO A 8 5.08 3.49 -15.73
CA PRO A 8 4.35 4.71 -15.43
C PRO A 8 3.56 4.58 -14.12
N VAL A 9 3.46 5.67 -13.37
CA VAL A 9 2.73 5.72 -12.09
C VAL A 9 1.63 6.77 -12.17
N LEU A 10 0.43 6.41 -11.71
CA LEU A 10 -0.66 7.31 -11.40
C LEU A 10 -0.81 7.40 -9.88
N CYS A 11 -0.55 8.58 -9.31
CA CYS A 11 -0.80 8.85 -7.90
C CYS A 11 -2.22 9.37 -7.69
N ILE A 12 -2.92 8.82 -6.71
CA ILE A 12 -4.24 9.26 -6.25
C ILE A 12 -4.12 9.58 -4.76
N ASP A 13 -3.95 10.85 -4.45
CA ASP A 13 -3.79 11.35 -3.09
C ASP A 13 -5.12 11.92 -2.54
N GLY A 14 -5.33 11.83 -1.23
CA GLY A 14 -6.46 12.49 -0.58
C GLY A 14 -6.85 11.88 0.78
N PRO A 15 -7.83 12.46 1.49
CA PRO A 15 -8.20 12.01 2.82
C PRO A 15 -8.84 10.62 2.82
N SER A 16 -8.83 9.96 3.97
CA SER A 16 -9.57 8.69 4.15
C SER A 16 -11.06 8.89 3.86
N GLY A 17 -11.69 7.94 3.17
CA GLY A 17 -13.13 7.99 2.86
C GLY A 17 -13.55 8.85 1.66
N SER A 18 -12.61 9.47 0.92
CA SER A 18 -12.93 10.26 -0.29
C SER A 18 -13.21 9.45 -1.56
N GLY A 19 -13.26 8.11 -1.46
CA GLY A 19 -13.53 7.23 -2.61
C GLY A 19 -12.30 6.83 -3.44
N LYS A 20 -11.07 7.17 -3.01
CA LYS A 20 -9.83 6.84 -3.74
C LYS A 20 -9.72 5.37 -4.11
N GLY A 21 -9.93 4.47 -3.15
CA GLY A 21 -9.84 3.03 -3.40
C GLY A 21 -10.76 2.55 -4.53
N THR A 22 -11.96 3.13 -4.67
CA THR A 22 -12.86 2.83 -5.79
C THR A 22 -12.27 3.30 -7.12
N VAL A 23 -11.72 4.52 -7.19
CA VAL A 23 -11.08 5.04 -8.40
C VAL A 23 -9.82 4.24 -8.75
N THR A 24 -8.98 3.95 -7.76
CA THR A 24 -7.77 3.12 -7.87
C THR A 24 -8.09 1.78 -8.52
N GLN A 25 -9.09 1.09 -7.99
CA GLN A 25 -9.58 -0.20 -8.48
C GLN A 25 -10.04 -0.12 -9.95
N LEU A 26 -10.91 0.84 -10.27
CA LEU A 26 -11.46 1.01 -11.62
C LEU A 26 -10.37 1.32 -12.65
N VAL A 27 -9.44 2.22 -12.32
CA VAL A 27 -8.35 2.61 -13.23
C VAL A 27 -7.38 1.44 -13.43
N ALA A 28 -7.00 0.75 -12.36
CA ALA A 28 -6.11 -0.41 -12.45
C ALA A 28 -6.71 -1.53 -13.31
N ASN A 29 -8.00 -1.87 -13.09
CA ASN A 29 -8.73 -2.82 -13.93
C ASN A 29 -8.74 -2.41 -15.41
N ARG A 30 -9.00 -1.13 -15.68
CA ARG A 30 -9.10 -0.61 -17.06
C ARG A 30 -7.76 -0.66 -17.79
N LEU A 31 -6.67 -0.40 -17.10
CA LEU A 31 -5.32 -0.30 -17.67
C LEU A 31 -4.50 -1.60 -17.58
N GLY A 32 -4.93 -2.56 -16.77
CA GLY A 32 -4.15 -3.75 -16.44
C GLY A 32 -2.89 -3.41 -15.62
N TRP A 33 -2.95 -2.34 -14.81
CA TRP A 33 -1.83 -1.86 -13.99
C TRP A 33 -1.89 -2.46 -12.59
N ALA A 34 -0.73 -2.49 -11.91
CA ALA A 34 -0.65 -2.88 -10.51
C ALA A 34 -1.36 -1.87 -9.61
N ILE A 35 -1.76 -2.31 -8.41
CA ILE A 35 -2.38 -1.48 -7.37
C ILE A 35 -1.42 -1.38 -6.18
N LEU A 36 -1.32 -0.20 -5.61
CA LEU A 36 -0.74 0.02 -4.29
C LEU A 36 -1.71 0.84 -3.44
N ASP A 37 -2.13 0.29 -2.30
CA ASP A 37 -2.77 1.05 -1.22
C ASP A 37 -1.75 1.23 -0.08
N SER A 38 -1.18 2.42 0.02
CA SER A 38 -0.18 2.73 1.05
C SER A 38 -0.75 2.59 2.46
N GLY A 39 -2.02 2.91 2.68
CA GLY A 39 -2.69 2.77 3.97
C GLY A 39 -2.86 1.30 4.38
N ALA A 40 -3.12 0.43 3.41
CA ALA A 40 -3.17 -1.01 3.64
C ALA A 40 -1.82 -1.58 4.06
N LEU A 41 -0.67 -1.07 3.59
CA LEU A 41 0.64 -1.55 4.03
C LEU A 41 0.88 -1.36 5.54
N TYR A 42 0.48 -0.22 6.12
CA TYR A 42 0.56 -0.01 7.57
C TYR A 42 -0.35 -0.98 8.35
N ARG A 43 -1.53 -1.29 7.79
CA ARG A 43 -2.46 -2.26 8.37
C ARG A 43 -1.93 -3.69 8.27
N LEU A 44 -1.32 -4.06 7.15
CA LEU A 44 -0.66 -5.35 6.97
C LEU A 44 0.51 -5.53 7.94
N THR A 45 1.31 -4.47 8.13
CA THR A 45 2.38 -4.46 9.14
C THR A 45 1.80 -4.70 10.53
N ALA A 46 0.69 -4.04 10.88
CA ALA A 46 0.02 -4.24 12.17
C ALA A 46 -0.55 -5.67 12.34
N ILE A 47 -1.21 -6.21 11.30
CA ILE A 47 -1.71 -7.60 11.30
C ILE A 47 -0.57 -8.58 11.52
N SER A 48 0.50 -8.45 10.73
CA SER A 48 1.63 -9.35 10.78
C SER A 48 2.41 -9.22 12.10
N GLY A 49 2.54 -8.01 12.66
CA GLY A 49 3.08 -7.78 14.00
C GLY A 49 2.27 -8.48 15.09
N MET A 50 0.93 -8.35 15.08
CA MET A 50 0.04 -9.07 16.01
C MET A 50 0.17 -10.59 15.88
N ARG A 51 0.16 -11.12 14.64
CA ARG A 51 0.27 -12.56 14.38
C ARG A 51 1.63 -13.12 14.80
N SER A 52 2.67 -12.29 14.83
CA SER A 52 4.02 -12.67 15.23
C SER A 52 4.35 -12.34 16.70
N ASP A 53 3.36 -11.88 17.47
CA ASP A 53 3.50 -11.45 18.88
C ASP A 53 4.61 -10.40 19.10
N ILE A 54 4.77 -9.49 18.13
CA ILE A 54 5.72 -8.37 18.21
C ILE A 54 5.04 -7.20 18.94
N ASP A 55 5.68 -6.71 20.00
CA ASP A 55 5.22 -5.54 20.74
C ASP A 55 5.21 -4.29 19.84
N PHE A 56 4.16 -3.47 19.93
CA PHE A 56 4.05 -2.27 19.09
C PHE A 56 5.04 -1.15 19.44
N GLY A 57 5.74 -1.27 20.57
CA GLY A 57 6.90 -0.47 20.94
C GLY A 57 8.23 -1.02 20.40
N ASP A 58 8.28 -2.26 19.91
CA ASP A 58 9.45 -2.79 19.18
C ASP A 58 9.46 -2.28 17.74
N GLU A 59 9.87 -1.03 17.60
CA GLU A 59 9.99 -0.38 16.30
C GLU A 59 10.92 -1.13 15.34
N ALA A 60 12.00 -1.75 15.83
CA ALA A 60 12.96 -2.45 14.99
C ALA A 60 12.38 -3.77 14.45
N GLY A 61 11.66 -4.51 15.30
CA GLY A 61 10.93 -5.71 14.91
C GLY A 61 9.85 -5.41 13.85
N LEU A 62 9.03 -4.37 14.10
CA LEU A 62 8.00 -3.94 13.15
C LEU A 62 8.59 -3.45 11.83
N ALA A 63 9.70 -2.72 11.83
CA ALA A 63 10.36 -2.24 10.61
C ALA A 63 10.92 -3.41 9.78
N SER A 64 11.51 -4.40 10.44
CA SER A 64 12.01 -5.61 9.78
C SER A 64 10.87 -6.38 9.10
N LEU A 65 9.74 -6.50 9.80
CA LEU A 65 8.54 -7.14 9.29
C LEU A 65 7.95 -6.37 8.11
N ALA A 66 7.85 -5.05 8.22
CA ALA A 66 7.37 -4.17 7.16
C ALA A 66 8.20 -4.30 5.87
N ALA A 67 9.53 -4.41 6.00
CA ALA A 67 10.46 -4.56 4.89
C ALA A 67 10.29 -5.90 4.14
N THR A 68 9.74 -6.93 4.79
CA THR A 68 9.61 -8.28 4.20
C THR A 68 8.15 -8.72 4.05
N LEU A 69 7.19 -7.80 4.12
CA LEU A 69 5.76 -8.12 3.95
C LEU A 69 5.51 -8.82 2.62
N ASP A 70 5.14 -10.10 2.67
CA ASP A 70 4.67 -10.84 1.49
C ASP A 70 3.21 -10.49 1.24
N CYS A 71 2.97 -9.40 0.50
CA CYS A 71 1.62 -8.91 0.22
C CYS A 71 1.34 -8.67 -1.25
N GLU A 72 0.10 -8.93 -1.64
CA GLU A 72 -0.39 -8.72 -3.00
C GLU A 72 -1.70 -7.92 -2.96
N PHE A 73 -1.81 -6.90 -3.82
CA PHE A 73 -3.06 -6.20 -4.08
C PHE A 73 -3.62 -6.69 -5.41
N LYS A 74 -4.79 -7.32 -5.36
CA LYS A 74 -5.48 -7.81 -6.55
C LYS A 74 -6.74 -7.00 -6.79
N ALA A 75 -6.84 -6.59 -8.04
CA ALA A 75 -8.00 -5.90 -8.53
C ALA A 75 -9.21 -6.86 -8.48
N SER A 76 -10.33 -6.40 -7.92
CA SER A 76 -11.59 -7.14 -7.80
C SER A 76 -12.58 -6.78 -8.92
N GLU A 77 -13.73 -7.47 -8.93
CA GLU A 77 -14.86 -7.10 -9.77
C GLU A 77 -15.43 -5.72 -9.40
N ASP A 78 -16.14 -5.10 -10.34
CA ASP A 78 -16.72 -3.77 -10.15
C ASP A 78 -17.72 -3.77 -8.97
N GLY A 79 -17.52 -2.84 -8.04
CA GLY A 79 -18.34 -2.72 -6.82
C GLY A 79 -17.75 -3.41 -5.60
N GLU A 80 -16.74 -4.27 -5.78
CA GLU A 80 -16.01 -4.91 -4.69
C GLU A 80 -14.71 -4.16 -4.36
N PRO A 81 -14.25 -4.20 -3.10
CA PRO A 81 -12.98 -3.60 -2.75
C PRO A 81 -11.80 -4.38 -3.32
N VAL A 82 -10.65 -3.72 -3.47
CA VAL A 82 -9.35 -4.37 -3.74
C VAL A 82 -9.17 -5.55 -2.78
N ARG A 83 -8.86 -6.74 -3.32
CA ARG A 83 -8.50 -7.90 -2.52
C ARG A 83 -7.04 -7.80 -2.11
N VAL A 84 -6.78 -8.06 -0.84
CA VAL A 84 -5.43 -7.97 -0.28
C VAL A 84 -5.05 -9.29 0.33
N PHE A 85 -3.87 -9.78 -0.07
CA PHE A 85 -3.32 -11.04 0.41
C PHE A 85 -2.09 -10.77 1.26
N LEU A 86 -1.90 -11.58 2.30
CA LEU A 86 -0.71 -11.60 3.15
C LEU A 86 -0.23 -13.05 3.30
N GLY A 87 0.96 -13.38 2.81
CA GLY A 87 1.46 -14.76 2.80
C GLY A 87 0.54 -15.73 2.05
N GLY A 88 -0.14 -15.25 1.00
CA GLY A 88 -1.14 -16.00 0.23
C GLY A 88 -2.53 -16.11 0.87
N GLU A 89 -2.74 -15.63 2.09
CA GLU A 89 -4.06 -15.60 2.75
C GLU A 89 -4.82 -14.32 2.41
N ASP A 90 -6.10 -14.42 2.08
CA ASP A 90 -6.95 -13.24 1.86
C ASP A 90 -7.29 -12.56 3.19
N VAL A 91 -6.75 -11.37 3.41
CA VAL A 91 -6.94 -10.55 4.63
C VAL A 91 -7.79 -9.31 4.38
N THR A 92 -8.54 -9.27 3.27
CA THR A 92 -9.31 -8.09 2.83
C THR A 92 -10.31 -7.60 3.88
N SER A 93 -10.97 -8.52 4.59
CA SER A 93 -11.92 -8.20 5.67
C SER A 93 -11.21 -7.75 6.94
N GLU A 94 -10.08 -8.39 7.30
CA GLU A 94 -9.29 -8.08 8.48
C GLU A 94 -8.72 -6.65 8.43
N LEU A 95 -8.35 -6.18 7.23
CA LEU A 95 -7.90 -4.80 7.01
C LEU A 95 -8.94 -3.75 7.40
N ARG A 96 -10.23 -4.08 7.32
CA ARG A 96 -11.35 -3.15 7.58
C ARG A 96 -11.77 -3.11 9.04
N LEU A 97 -11.24 -3.99 9.87
CA LEU A 97 -11.52 -3.99 11.30
C LEU A 97 -11.02 -2.70 11.95
N GLU A 98 -11.77 -2.21 12.92
CA GLU A 98 -11.41 -1.02 13.70
C GLU A 98 -10.10 -1.25 14.48
N THR A 99 -9.95 -2.44 15.05
CA THR A 99 -8.73 -2.87 15.77
C THR A 99 -7.49 -2.78 14.89
N THR A 100 -7.58 -3.24 13.64
CA THR A 100 -6.53 -3.13 12.64
C THR A 100 -6.21 -1.67 12.31
N GLY A 101 -7.23 -0.81 12.17
CA GLY A 101 -7.02 0.62 11.94
C GLY A 101 -6.32 1.32 13.11
N ASN A 102 -6.72 0.99 14.34
CA ASN A 102 -6.11 1.54 15.56
C ASN A 102 -4.63 1.12 15.68
N ASN A 103 -4.32 -0.14 15.39
CA ASN A 103 -2.94 -0.64 15.42
C ASN A 103 -2.10 -0.10 14.26
N ALA A 104 -2.65 0.03 13.05
CA ALA A 104 -1.97 0.69 11.93
C ALA A 104 -1.58 2.13 12.27
N SER A 105 -2.41 2.84 13.04
CA SER A 105 -2.12 4.22 13.48
C SER A 105 -0.91 4.27 14.44
N LYS A 106 -0.75 3.26 15.31
CA LYS A 106 0.44 3.11 16.17
C LYS A 106 1.70 2.80 15.35
N VAL A 107 1.57 2.01 14.30
CA VAL A 107 2.69 1.66 13.41
C VAL A 107 3.10 2.85 12.54
N ALA A 108 2.14 3.63 12.04
CA ALA A 108 2.38 4.72 11.10
C ALA A 108 3.16 5.91 11.68
N VAL A 109 3.24 6.04 13.00
CA VAL A 109 4.03 7.07 13.68
C VAL A 109 5.50 6.69 13.87
N LEU A 110 5.87 5.42 13.64
CA LEU A 110 7.22 4.90 13.85
C LEU A 110 8.13 5.21 12.65
N PRO A 111 9.18 6.05 12.79
CA PRO A 111 10.04 6.45 11.68
C PRO A 111 10.69 5.29 10.92
N LYS A 112 11.21 4.27 11.61
CA LYS A 112 11.87 3.13 10.94
C LYS A 112 10.88 2.30 10.13
N VAL A 113 9.64 2.19 10.57
CA VAL A 113 8.60 1.51 9.80
C VAL A 113 8.24 2.31 8.56
N ARG A 114 8.10 3.63 8.67
CA ARG A 114 7.85 4.50 7.52
C ARG A 114 8.97 4.39 6.48
N GLU A 115 10.23 4.35 6.93
CA GLU A 115 11.40 4.15 6.06
C GLU A 115 11.38 2.79 5.35
N ALA A 116 11.13 1.70 6.09
CA ALA A 116 11.01 0.37 5.53
C ALA A 116 9.88 0.29 4.48
N LEU A 117 8.71 0.85 4.79
CA LEU A 117 7.57 0.89 3.87
C LEU A 117 7.79 1.80 2.68
N LEU A 118 8.62 2.85 2.77
CA LEU A 118 8.91 3.73 1.64
C LEU A 118 9.56 2.96 0.49
N GLN A 119 10.56 2.12 0.79
CA GLN A 119 11.17 1.29 -0.23
C GLN A 119 10.17 0.27 -0.78
N ARG A 120 9.40 -0.39 0.10
CA ARG A 120 8.38 -1.36 -0.34
C ARG A 120 7.34 -0.75 -1.26
N GLN A 121 6.87 0.46 -0.97
CA GLN A 121 5.94 1.18 -1.84
C GLN A 121 6.53 1.39 -3.24
N ARG A 122 7.81 1.76 -3.34
CA ARG A 122 8.50 1.95 -4.63
C ARG A 122 8.65 0.65 -5.41
N ASP A 123 8.83 -0.48 -4.71
CA ASP A 123 8.96 -1.80 -5.34
C ASP A 123 7.67 -2.26 -6.08
N PHE A 124 6.51 -1.64 -5.79
CA PHE A 124 5.27 -1.87 -6.55
C PHE A 124 5.28 -1.23 -7.94
N GLN A 125 6.26 -0.37 -8.27
CA GLN A 125 6.37 0.24 -9.59
C GLN A 125 6.89 -0.77 -10.62
N GLN A 126 5.97 -1.58 -11.14
CA GLN A 126 6.26 -2.65 -12.08
C GLN A 126 5.50 -2.44 -13.40
N LEU A 127 6.05 -2.96 -14.50
CA LEU A 127 5.34 -2.93 -15.79
C LEU A 127 4.04 -3.76 -15.69
N PRO A 128 2.96 -3.36 -16.39
CA PRO A 128 2.89 -2.25 -17.37
C PRO A 128 2.67 -0.86 -16.74
N GLY A 129 2.48 -0.76 -15.43
CA GLY A 129 2.29 0.49 -14.70
C GLY A 129 1.72 0.27 -13.30
N LEU A 130 1.62 1.35 -12.52
CA LEU A 130 1.14 1.33 -11.14
C LEU A 130 0.10 2.43 -10.89
N VAL A 131 -1.00 2.09 -10.21
CA VAL A 131 -1.91 3.05 -9.60
C VAL A 131 -1.68 3.04 -8.08
N ALA A 132 -1.18 4.16 -7.54
CA ALA A 132 -0.78 4.30 -6.15
C ALA A 132 -1.74 5.22 -5.38
N ASP A 133 -2.42 4.67 -4.38
CA ASP A 133 -3.38 5.33 -3.49
C ASP A 133 -2.72 5.70 -2.16
N GLY A 134 -2.87 6.96 -1.75
CA GLY A 134 -2.38 7.40 -0.45
C GLY A 134 -2.67 8.85 -0.08
N ARG A 135 -1.76 9.45 0.69
CA ARG A 135 -1.81 10.85 1.12
C ARG A 135 -0.67 11.69 0.56
N ASP A 136 0.46 11.04 0.29
CA ASP A 136 1.74 11.63 -0.10
C ASP A 136 2.43 10.83 -1.23
N MET A 137 1.65 10.14 -2.06
CA MET A 137 2.17 9.33 -3.17
C MET A 137 2.85 10.20 -4.22
N GLY A 138 2.20 11.29 -4.64
CA GLY A 138 2.73 12.18 -5.68
C GLY A 138 3.78 13.18 -5.19
N THR A 139 3.95 13.34 -3.87
CA THR A 139 4.87 14.34 -3.28
C THR A 139 6.09 13.71 -2.61
N VAL A 140 5.96 12.52 -2.03
CA VAL A 140 7.05 11.85 -1.27
C VAL A 140 7.46 10.53 -1.91
N VAL A 141 6.51 9.66 -2.22
CA VAL A 141 6.83 8.29 -2.67
C VAL A 141 7.29 8.27 -4.13
N PHE A 142 6.52 8.91 -5.01
CA PHE A 142 6.72 9.01 -6.46
C PHE A 142 6.68 10.49 -6.93
N PRO A 143 7.65 11.32 -6.51
CA PRO A 143 7.69 12.74 -6.91
C PRO A 143 7.78 12.93 -8.43
N GLU A 144 8.37 11.96 -9.15
CA GLU A 144 8.52 11.99 -10.61
C GLU A 144 7.33 11.34 -11.36
N ALA A 145 6.25 10.96 -10.66
CA ALA A 145 5.09 10.35 -11.30
C ALA A 145 4.48 11.29 -12.36
N PRO A 146 4.27 10.82 -13.61
CA PRO A 146 3.74 11.65 -14.69
C PRO A 146 2.28 12.03 -14.51
N PHE A 147 1.51 11.29 -13.70
CA PHE A 147 0.09 11.54 -13.45
C PHE A 147 -0.18 11.63 -11.94
N LYS A 148 -0.83 12.71 -11.50
CA LYS A 148 -1.15 12.96 -10.09
C LYS A 148 -2.55 13.55 -9.96
N VAL A 149 -3.37 12.97 -9.09
CA VAL A 149 -4.69 13.46 -8.68
C VAL A 149 -4.61 13.75 -7.19
N VAL A 150 -4.91 14.98 -6.78
CA VAL A 150 -4.75 15.50 -5.40
C VAL A 150 -6.06 16.15 -4.94
#